data_AF-A0A2U2NBF6-F1
#
_entry.id   AF-A0A2U2NBF6-F1
#
_cell.length_a   1.000
_cell.length_b   1.000
_cell.length_c   1.000
_cell.angle_alpha   90.00
_cell.angle_beta   90.00
_cell.angle_gamma   90.00
#
_symmetry.space_group_name_H-M   'P 1'
#
loop_
_entity.id
_entity.type
_entity.pdbx_description
1 polymer ?
#
loop_
_entity_poly.entity_id
_entity_poly.type
_entity_poly.pdbx_seq_one_letter_code
_entity_poly.pdbx_strand_id
1 'polypeptide(L)'
;MLTMTTNQYDHYDNQENAVRYLSKIDFQSHYLPPAYLDFLKRHYPGDPDGYPTPDYWTMDWQRDKMRLLGVAYAHLMLSSPNIWLPDAGECLDLARRINDQGAGMAAEDPAHFGLIATLPLPYERESIVEARRALDELHADGVGLTTNHHGCYLGDPRLDGLMRELDARGALAIIHPTAPAVLVPDVCEGLSLPAFEYFVETTRAFTNMVMHDTFVRFPNIRWVLPHAARSLRCSPTGSRASR
;
A
#
# COMPACT_ATOMS: atom_id res chain seq x y z
N MET A 1 8.94 -30.62 28.50
CA MET A 1 9.28 -32.03 28.78
C MET A 1 8.13 -32.86 28.22
N LEU A 2 8.44 -33.63 27.15
CA LEU A 2 7.80 -34.88 26.69
C LEU A 2 6.28 -34.90 26.36
N THR A 3 5.77 -35.48 25.27
CA THR A 3 6.30 -36.33 24.16
C THR A 3 5.16 -36.44 23.13
N MET A 4 5.34 -36.14 21.83
CA MET A 4 5.68 -37.04 20.70
C MET A 4 5.12 -38.48 20.72
N THR A 5 4.36 -38.85 19.68
CA THR A 5 4.66 -39.93 18.70
C THR A 5 3.55 -39.99 17.63
N THR A 6 3.85 -39.58 16.38
CA THR A 6 4.13 -40.40 15.16
C THR A 6 2.96 -41.18 14.58
N ASN A 7 2.53 -40.79 13.37
CA ASN A 7 2.34 -41.70 12.24
C ASN A 7 2.38 -40.85 10.95
N GLN A 8 3.49 -40.91 10.23
CA GLN A 8 3.69 -41.71 9.01
C GLN A 8 3.01 -41.11 7.78
N TYR A 9 3.88 -40.81 6.81
CA TYR A 9 3.59 -40.48 5.43
C TYR A 9 2.55 -41.44 4.85
N ASP A 10 1.43 -40.89 4.41
CA ASP A 10 0.63 -41.51 3.35
C ASP A 10 0.37 -40.47 2.26
N HIS A 11 0.76 -40.87 1.05
CA HIS A 11 0.43 -40.21 -0.19
C HIS A 11 -1.09 -40.06 -0.30
N TYR A 12 -1.59 -38.84 -0.11
CA TYR A 12 -2.92 -38.46 -0.57
C TYR A 12 -2.79 -37.56 -1.78
N ASP A 13 -2.82 -38.23 -2.94
CA ASP A 13 -3.51 -37.74 -4.12
C ASP A 13 -4.87 -37.16 -3.67
N ASN A 14 -4.97 -35.84 -3.68
CA ASN A 14 -6.17 -35.15 -3.24
C ASN A 14 -6.44 -33.99 -4.20
N GLN A 15 -6.64 -34.34 -5.47
CA GLN A 15 -7.16 -33.42 -6.49
C GLN A 15 -8.55 -32.83 -6.14
N GLU A 16 -9.20 -33.26 -5.05
CA GLU A 16 -10.51 -32.74 -4.62
C GLU A 16 -10.45 -31.61 -3.56
N ASN A 17 -9.28 -31.27 -3.00
CA ASN A 17 -9.14 -30.13 -2.09
C ASN A 17 -8.65 -28.83 -2.78
N ALA A 18 -8.54 -28.83 -4.10
CA ALA A 18 -7.89 -27.78 -4.88
C ALA A 18 -8.73 -26.50 -5.13
N VAL A 19 -9.95 -26.36 -4.60
CA VAL A 19 -10.90 -25.32 -5.09
C VAL A 19 -11.63 -24.52 -4.00
N ARG A 20 -11.11 -24.43 -2.77
CA ARG A 20 -11.79 -23.67 -1.70
C ARG A 20 -11.58 -22.14 -1.70
N TYR A 21 -10.74 -21.61 -2.61
CA TYR A 21 -10.48 -20.18 -2.73
C TYR A 21 -10.44 -19.74 -4.19
N LEU A 22 -11.59 -19.76 -4.87
CA LEU A 22 -11.70 -19.33 -6.28
C LEU A 22 -11.54 -17.81 -6.51
N SER A 23 -11.20 -16.99 -5.51
CA SER A 23 -11.20 -15.53 -5.67
C SER A 23 -10.52 -14.73 -4.55
N LYS A 24 -9.32 -15.11 -4.07
CA LYS A 24 -8.59 -14.17 -3.19
C LYS A 24 -8.05 -12.99 -4.01
N ILE A 25 -8.37 -11.78 -3.58
CA ILE A 25 -7.82 -10.55 -4.13
C ILE A 25 -6.83 -9.98 -3.12
N ASP A 26 -5.59 -9.76 -3.55
CA ASP A 26 -4.56 -9.07 -2.80
C ASP A 26 -4.60 -7.57 -3.16
N PHE A 27 -5.01 -6.74 -2.20
CA PHE A 27 -5.13 -5.29 -2.39
C PHE A 27 -3.79 -4.55 -2.23
N GLN A 28 -2.77 -5.20 -1.67
CA GLN A 28 -1.53 -4.52 -1.29
C GLN A 28 -0.34 -5.40 -1.63
N SER A 29 -0.16 -5.64 -2.92
CA SER A 29 0.99 -6.39 -3.43
C SER A 29 2.07 -5.42 -3.89
N HIS A 30 3.19 -5.39 -3.17
CA HIS A 30 4.28 -4.48 -3.52
C HIS A 30 5.04 -4.93 -4.75
N TYR A 31 5.26 -3.99 -5.67
CA TYR A 31 6.08 -4.20 -6.86
C TYR A 31 7.28 -3.25 -6.87
N LEU A 32 8.37 -3.68 -7.51
CA LEU A 32 9.64 -2.96 -7.55
C LEU A 32 10.05 -2.70 -9.01
N PRO A 33 9.46 -1.69 -9.67
CA PRO A 33 9.76 -1.41 -11.06
C PRO A 33 11.17 -0.80 -11.21
N PRO A 34 11.84 -0.97 -12.36
CA PRO A 34 13.22 -0.51 -12.55
C PRO A 34 13.45 0.97 -12.21
N ALA A 35 12.52 1.86 -12.58
CA ALA A 35 12.62 3.28 -12.26
C ALA A 35 12.64 3.55 -10.75
N TYR A 36 11.92 2.73 -9.97
CA TYR A 36 11.90 2.83 -8.51
C TYR A 36 13.18 2.29 -7.88
N LEU A 37 13.68 1.14 -8.36
CA LEU A 37 14.95 0.58 -7.88
C LEU A 37 16.12 1.55 -8.13
N ASP A 38 16.14 2.21 -9.29
CA ASP A 38 17.12 3.25 -9.60
C ASP A 38 16.98 4.48 -8.69
N PHE A 39 15.75 4.87 -8.35
CA PHE A 39 15.48 5.93 -7.38
C PHE A 39 16.00 5.55 -5.98
N LEU A 40 15.69 4.36 -5.49
CA LEU A 40 16.16 3.88 -4.19
C LEU A 40 17.69 3.89 -4.10
N LYS A 41 18.38 3.35 -5.12
CA LYS A 41 19.85 3.33 -5.18
C LYS A 41 20.47 4.73 -5.11
N ARG A 42 19.81 5.75 -5.64
CA ARG A 42 20.32 7.14 -5.67
C ARG A 42 20.03 7.91 -4.38
N HIS A 43 18.87 7.68 -3.76
CA HIS A 43 18.35 8.55 -2.70
C HIS A 43 18.31 7.90 -1.31
N TYR A 44 18.36 6.57 -1.22
CA TYR A 44 18.30 5.83 0.04
C TYR A 44 19.56 4.95 0.18
N PRO A 45 20.64 5.46 0.79
CA PRO A 45 21.82 4.66 1.05
C PRO A 45 21.51 3.60 2.11
N GLY A 46 21.59 2.32 1.73
CA GLY A 46 21.32 1.19 2.62
C GLY A 46 19.89 0.67 2.50
N ASP A 47 19.29 0.36 3.65
CA ASP A 47 17.97 -0.27 3.74
C ASP A 47 16.88 0.78 4.02
N PRO A 48 15.99 1.07 3.04
CA PRO A 48 14.86 1.96 3.27
C PRO A 48 14.01 1.45 4.45
N ASP A 49 13.59 2.36 5.32
CA ASP A 49 12.79 2.06 6.52
C ASP A 49 13.42 1.03 7.48
N GLY A 50 14.74 0.83 7.39
CA GLY A 50 15.48 -0.12 8.22
C GLY A 50 15.18 -1.58 7.89
N TYR A 51 14.73 -1.88 6.67
CA TYR A 51 14.50 -3.24 6.18
C TYR A 51 15.02 -3.42 4.75
N PRO A 52 15.69 -4.54 4.42
CA PRO A 52 16.33 -4.70 3.12
C PRO A 52 15.33 -4.73 1.98
N THR A 53 15.65 -4.02 0.90
CA THR A 53 14.90 -4.10 -0.36
C THR A 53 15.15 -5.47 -1.00
N PRO A 54 14.10 -6.25 -1.32
CA PRO A 54 14.26 -7.54 -2.00
C PRO A 54 14.96 -7.40 -3.35
N ASP A 55 16.07 -8.11 -3.53
CA ASP A 55 16.80 -8.21 -4.81
C ASP A 55 16.26 -9.31 -5.73
N TYR A 56 15.42 -10.20 -5.20
CA TYR A 56 14.86 -11.36 -5.88
C TYR A 56 13.45 -11.13 -6.47
N TRP A 57 12.82 -9.97 -6.22
CA TRP A 57 11.45 -9.74 -6.66
C TRP A 57 11.38 -9.57 -8.19
N THR A 58 10.45 -10.31 -8.81
CA THR A 58 10.12 -10.25 -10.24
C THR A 58 8.63 -10.56 -10.43
N MET A 59 8.08 -10.27 -11.61
CA MET A 59 6.69 -10.66 -11.93
C MET A 59 6.50 -12.18 -11.93
N ASP A 60 7.52 -12.96 -12.30
CA ASP A 60 7.44 -14.43 -12.22
C ASP A 60 7.43 -14.91 -10.77
N TRP A 61 8.27 -14.32 -9.91
CA TRP A 61 8.21 -14.57 -8.47
C TRP A 61 6.83 -14.23 -7.90
N GLN A 62 6.25 -13.09 -8.31
CA GLN A 62 4.92 -12.66 -7.90
C GLN A 62 3.85 -13.68 -8.30
N ARG A 63 3.84 -14.12 -9.57
CA ARG A 63 2.92 -15.16 -10.08
C ARG A 63 3.08 -16.47 -9.32
N ASP A 64 4.32 -16.90 -9.04
CA ASP A 64 4.58 -18.11 -8.27
C ASP A 64 4.05 -18.02 -6.83
N LYS A 65 4.19 -16.87 -6.17
CA LYS A 65 3.61 -16.65 -4.83
C LYS A 65 2.09 -16.59 -4.86
N MET A 66 1.50 -15.94 -5.87
CA MET A 66 0.05 -15.93 -6.05
C MET A 66 -0.49 -17.35 -6.22
N ARG A 67 0.14 -18.17 -7.08
CA ARG A 67 -0.22 -19.58 -7.27
C ARG A 67 -0.09 -20.40 -5.98
N LEU A 68 1.00 -20.22 -5.24
CA LEU A 68 1.23 -20.92 -3.97
C LEU A 68 0.19 -20.56 -2.90
N LEU A 69 -0.19 -19.29 -2.82
CA LEU A 69 -1.10 -18.76 -1.79
C LEU A 69 -2.58 -18.81 -2.21
N GLY A 70 -2.87 -19.18 -3.46
CA GLY A 70 -4.20 -19.16 -4.05
C GLY A 70 -4.77 -17.75 -4.21
N VAL A 71 -3.93 -16.78 -4.57
CA VAL A 71 -4.32 -15.40 -4.93
C VAL A 71 -4.70 -15.37 -6.39
N ALA A 72 -5.93 -14.95 -6.68
CA ALA A 72 -6.49 -14.89 -8.03
C ALA A 72 -6.27 -13.53 -8.69
N TYR A 73 -6.18 -12.46 -7.92
CA TYR A 73 -5.94 -11.11 -8.44
C TYR A 73 -5.07 -10.31 -7.48
N ALA A 74 -4.13 -9.52 -7.99
CA ALA A 74 -3.26 -8.68 -7.17
C ALA A 74 -3.19 -7.25 -7.72
N HIS A 75 -3.43 -6.30 -6.84
CA HIS A 75 -3.16 -4.89 -7.08
C HIS A 75 -1.66 -4.61 -6.84
N LEU A 76 -0.95 -4.26 -7.91
CA LEU A 76 0.43 -3.83 -7.87
C LEU A 76 0.49 -2.39 -7.33
N MET A 77 1.05 -2.23 -6.13
CA MET A 77 1.17 -0.95 -5.43
C MET A 77 2.64 -0.67 -5.12
N LEU A 78 3.11 0.56 -5.32
CA LEU A 78 4.50 0.89 -5.05
C LEU A 78 4.86 0.64 -3.57
N SER A 79 6.08 0.16 -3.32
CA SER A 79 6.56 -0.07 -1.95
C SER A 79 6.86 1.24 -1.21
N SER A 80 6.98 1.14 0.11
CA SER A 80 7.58 2.20 0.93
C SER A 80 9.09 2.30 0.64
N PRO A 81 9.70 3.49 0.78
CA PRO A 81 9.19 4.74 1.36
C PRO A 81 8.35 5.61 0.40
N ASN A 82 7.89 5.06 -0.74
CA ASN A 82 7.30 5.80 -1.86
C ASN A 82 8.34 6.75 -2.49
N ILE A 83 7.92 7.71 -3.31
CA ILE A 83 8.80 8.65 -4.01
C ILE A 83 8.68 10.07 -3.48
N TRP A 84 9.82 10.77 -3.48
CA TRP A 84 9.89 12.21 -3.28
C TRP A 84 11.19 12.77 -3.82
N LEU A 85 11.10 13.90 -4.49
CA LEU A 85 12.22 14.71 -4.95
C LEU A 85 11.90 16.19 -4.64
N PRO A 86 12.89 17.04 -4.34
CA PRO A 86 12.64 18.45 -4.03
C PRO A 86 11.97 19.25 -5.15
N ASP A 87 12.22 18.88 -6.41
CA ASP A 87 11.58 19.47 -7.59
C ASP A 87 10.28 18.72 -7.94
N ALA A 88 9.19 19.47 -8.07
CA ALA A 88 7.86 18.91 -8.34
C ALA A 88 7.77 18.27 -9.73
N GLY A 89 8.45 18.84 -10.74
CA GLY A 89 8.47 18.32 -12.10
C GLY A 89 9.25 17.02 -12.19
N GLU A 90 10.43 16.95 -11.58
CA GLU A 90 11.22 15.73 -11.51
C GLU A 90 10.48 14.60 -10.76
N CYS A 91 9.78 14.95 -9.66
CA CYS A 91 8.96 14.00 -8.91
C CYS A 91 7.79 13.47 -9.76
N LEU A 92 7.10 14.36 -10.49
CA LEU A 92 6.04 13.98 -11.43
C LEU A 92 6.55 13.06 -12.54
N ASP A 93 7.69 13.39 -13.15
CA ASP A 93 8.29 12.57 -14.20
C ASP A 93 8.71 11.18 -13.68
N LEU A 94 9.17 11.10 -12.42
CA LEU A 94 9.43 9.83 -11.76
C LEU A 94 8.15 9.02 -11.52
N ALA A 95 7.09 9.65 -10.99
CA ALA A 95 5.79 9.02 -10.79
C ALA A 95 5.25 8.44 -12.10
N ARG A 96 5.33 9.21 -13.20
CA ARG A 96 4.91 8.78 -14.53
C ARG A 96 5.66 7.55 -15.02
N ARG A 97 6.99 7.58 -14.96
CA ARG A 97 7.82 6.42 -15.37
C ARG A 97 7.48 5.17 -14.56
N ILE A 98 7.23 5.31 -13.26
CA ILE A 98 6.84 4.20 -12.39
C ILE A 98 5.45 3.68 -12.78
N ASN A 99 4.47 4.56 -12.94
CA ASN A 99 3.11 4.20 -13.33
C ASN A 99 3.05 3.56 -14.71
N ASP A 100 3.82 4.05 -15.68
CA ASP A 100 3.89 3.48 -17.03
C ASP A 100 4.50 2.07 -16.99
N GLN A 101 5.55 1.85 -16.18
CA GLN A 101 6.14 0.52 -15.97
C GLN A 101 5.14 -0.43 -15.28
N GLY A 102 4.46 0.03 -14.23
CA GLY A 102 3.45 -0.75 -13.52
C GLY A 102 2.24 -1.09 -14.41
N ALA A 103 1.77 -0.14 -15.22
CA ALA A 103 0.69 -0.36 -16.18
C ALA A 103 1.09 -1.37 -17.25
N GLY A 104 2.32 -1.28 -17.76
CA GLY A 104 2.89 -2.27 -18.67
C GLY A 104 2.92 -3.68 -18.06
N MET A 105 3.39 -3.82 -16.82
CA MET A 105 3.43 -5.11 -16.10
C MET A 105 2.03 -5.69 -15.89
N ALA A 106 1.05 -4.87 -15.49
CA ALA A 106 -0.33 -5.31 -15.30
C ALA A 106 -0.99 -5.72 -16.63
N ALA A 107 -0.69 -5.01 -17.72
CA ALA A 107 -1.24 -5.29 -19.04
C ALA A 107 -0.73 -6.59 -19.67
N GLU A 108 0.37 -7.17 -19.18
CA GLU A 108 0.82 -8.51 -19.60
C GLU A 108 -0.16 -9.61 -19.19
N ASP A 109 -0.87 -9.44 -18.07
CA ASP A 109 -1.85 -10.40 -17.55
C ASP A 109 -2.98 -9.67 -16.78
N PRO A 110 -3.85 -8.94 -17.50
CA PRO A 110 -4.88 -8.09 -16.89
C PRO A 110 -5.99 -8.89 -16.21
N ALA A 111 -6.03 -10.21 -16.40
CA ALA A 111 -6.97 -11.08 -15.70
C ALA A 111 -6.57 -11.33 -14.24
N HIS A 112 -5.29 -11.16 -13.89
CA HIS A 112 -4.75 -11.44 -12.56
C HIS A 112 -4.05 -10.24 -11.92
N PHE A 113 -3.79 -9.17 -12.67
CA PHE A 113 -3.10 -7.99 -12.18
C PHE A 113 -3.83 -6.70 -12.51
N GLY A 114 -3.66 -5.74 -11.61
CA GLY A 114 -4.12 -4.37 -11.76
C GLY A 114 -3.15 -3.40 -11.10
N LEU A 115 -3.28 -2.11 -11.40
CA LEU A 115 -2.34 -1.08 -10.96
C LEU A 115 -2.98 -0.15 -9.93
N ILE A 116 -2.25 0.11 -8.85
CA ILE A 116 -2.52 1.20 -7.92
C ILE A 116 -1.44 2.27 -8.13
N ALA A 117 -1.85 3.37 -8.76
CA ALA A 117 -0.93 4.40 -9.22
C ALA A 117 -0.27 5.15 -8.06
N THR A 118 1.03 5.42 -8.16
CA THR A 118 1.72 6.34 -7.25
C THR A 118 1.51 7.79 -7.71
N LEU A 119 1.48 8.72 -6.76
CA LEU A 119 1.32 10.15 -7.02
C LEU A 119 2.53 10.93 -6.46
N PRO A 120 2.98 12.00 -7.14
CA PRO A 120 4.10 12.85 -6.70
C PRO A 120 3.72 13.78 -5.54
N LEU A 121 3.29 13.21 -4.42
CA LEU A 121 2.91 13.97 -3.24
C LEU A 121 4.16 14.47 -2.48
N PRO A 122 4.09 15.64 -1.81
CA PRO A 122 2.91 16.45 -1.51
C PRO A 122 2.55 17.50 -2.58
N TYR A 123 3.08 17.39 -3.80
CA TYR A 123 2.83 18.36 -4.87
C TYR A 123 1.41 18.18 -5.44
N GLU A 124 0.45 18.94 -4.90
CA GLU A 124 -0.99 18.74 -5.17
C GLU A 124 -1.33 18.86 -6.66
N ARG A 125 -0.85 19.91 -7.34
CA ARG A 125 -1.17 20.17 -8.75
C ARG A 125 -0.68 19.02 -9.64
N GLU A 126 0.56 18.59 -9.43
CA GLU A 126 1.22 17.51 -10.14
C GLU A 126 0.51 16.18 -9.84
N SER A 127 0.11 15.97 -8.59
CA SER A 127 -0.65 14.79 -8.16
C SER A 127 -2.03 14.71 -8.80
N ILE A 128 -2.75 15.84 -8.94
CA ILE A 128 -4.03 15.88 -9.65
C ILE A 128 -3.84 15.55 -11.12
N VAL A 129 -2.83 16.13 -11.78
CA VAL A 129 -2.53 15.86 -13.19
C VAL A 129 -2.21 14.38 -13.40
N GLU A 130 -1.40 13.79 -12.53
CA GLU A 130 -1.04 12.38 -12.66
C GLU A 130 -2.18 11.45 -12.26
N ALA A 131 -3.00 11.77 -11.26
CA ALA A 131 -4.17 10.98 -10.90
C ALA A 131 -5.17 10.90 -12.07
N ARG A 132 -5.40 12.03 -12.77
CA ARG A 132 -6.23 12.04 -14.00
C ARG A 132 -5.66 11.12 -15.05
N ARG A 133 -4.38 11.27 -15.38
CA ARG A 133 -3.72 10.45 -16.41
C ARG A 133 -3.74 8.96 -16.05
N ALA A 134 -3.37 8.62 -14.82
CA ALA A 134 -3.28 7.24 -14.38
C ALA A 134 -4.64 6.54 -14.36
N LEU A 135 -5.69 7.21 -13.86
CA LEU A 135 -7.03 6.64 -13.80
C LEU A 135 -7.72 6.62 -15.18
N ASP A 136 -7.62 7.72 -15.94
CA ASP A 136 -8.39 7.90 -17.17
C ASP A 136 -7.69 7.30 -18.41
N GLU A 137 -6.35 7.33 -18.46
CA GLU A 137 -5.56 6.89 -19.63
C GLU A 137 -4.83 5.56 -19.40
N LEU A 138 -4.22 5.35 -18.22
CA LEU A 138 -3.56 4.07 -17.90
C LEU A 138 -4.51 3.02 -17.34
N HIS A 139 -5.75 3.40 -17.04
CA HIS A 139 -6.77 2.54 -16.45
C HIS A 139 -6.30 1.88 -15.14
N ALA A 140 -5.55 2.62 -14.32
CA ALA A 140 -5.22 2.17 -12.97
C ALA A 140 -6.50 1.96 -12.15
N ASP A 141 -6.54 0.93 -11.32
CA ASP A 141 -7.71 0.59 -10.50
C ASP A 141 -7.96 1.61 -9.37
N GLY A 142 -6.91 2.35 -9.02
CA GLY A 142 -6.91 3.30 -7.91
C GLY A 142 -5.57 4.00 -7.74
N VAL A 143 -5.45 4.71 -6.62
CA VAL A 143 -4.24 5.43 -6.22
C VAL A 143 -3.71 4.94 -4.88
N GLY A 144 -2.39 4.89 -4.77
CA GLY A 144 -1.67 4.54 -3.56
C GLY A 144 -1.28 5.79 -2.81
N LEU A 145 -1.65 5.89 -1.54
CA LEU A 145 -1.34 7.02 -0.67
C LEU A 145 -0.55 6.54 0.53
N THR A 146 0.55 7.22 0.87
CA THR A 146 1.22 6.95 2.14
C THR A 146 0.56 7.72 3.28
N THR A 147 0.78 7.27 4.51
CA THR A 147 0.25 7.92 5.73
C THR A 147 0.66 9.39 5.85
N ASN A 148 1.88 9.71 5.42
CA ASN A 148 2.36 11.06 5.22
C ASN A 148 3.24 11.16 3.96
N HIS A 149 3.42 12.38 3.46
CA HIS A 149 4.26 12.70 2.31
C HIS A 149 5.21 13.83 2.72
N HIS A 150 6.37 13.45 3.29
CA HIS A 150 7.36 14.38 3.83
C HIS A 150 6.75 15.34 4.88
N GLY A 151 5.99 14.77 5.82
CA GLY A 151 5.33 15.53 6.90
C GLY A 151 3.97 16.13 6.52
N CYS A 152 3.54 16.05 5.26
CA CYS A 152 2.15 16.32 4.89
C CYS A 152 1.30 15.06 5.08
N TYR A 153 0.53 15.01 6.17
CA TYR A 153 -0.31 13.86 6.51
C TYR A 153 -1.63 13.85 5.72
N LEU A 154 -2.19 12.66 5.52
CA LEU A 154 -3.56 12.55 5.01
C LEU A 154 -4.54 13.27 5.95
N GLY A 155 -5.44 14.08 5.38
CA GLY A 155 -6.33 15.00 6.10
C GLY A 155 -5.82 16.45 6.19
N ASP A 156 -4.58 16.72 5.76
CA ASP A 156 -4.07 18.09 5.62
C ASP A 156 -4.82 18.85 4.51
N PRO A 157 -5.29 20.10 4.74
CA PRO A 157 -6.01 20.89 3.73
C PRO A 157 -5.25 21.12 2.42
N ARG A 158 -3.91 21.03 2.43
CA ARG A 158 -3.08 21.09 1.21
C ARG A 158 -3.35 19.96 0.22
N LEU A 159 -4.05 18.90 0.64
CA LEU A 159 -4.43 17.77 -0.20
C LEU A 159 -5.90 17.80 -0.61
N ASP A 160 -6.68 18.80 -0.18
CA ASP A 160 -8.14 18.85 -0.41
C ASP A 160 -8.50 18.92 -1.90
N GLY A 161 -7.68 19.55 -2.73
CA GLY A 161 -7.84 19.57 -4.19
C GLY A 161 -7.68 18.18 -4.78
N LEU A 162 -6.67 17.43 -4.36
CA LEU A 162 -6.51 16.04 -4.76
C LEU A 162 -7.67 15.19 -4.26
N MET A 163 -8.08 15.32 -3.00
CA MET A 163 -9.21 14.56 -2.46
C MET A 163 -10.51 14.84 -3.24
N ARG A 164 -10.77 16.10 -3.61
CA ARG A 164 -11.92 16.45 -4.47
C ARG A 164 -11.85 15.78 -5.84
N GLU A 165 -10.67 15.69 -6.43
CA GLU A 165 -10.46 15.03 -7.72
C GLU A 165 -10.74 13.52 -7.66
N LEU A 166 -10.25 12.87 -6.60
CA LEU A 166 -10.47 11.44 -6.36
C LEU A 166 -11.93 11.14 -6.01
N ASP A 167 -12.56 12.01 -5.22
CA ASP A 167 -13.98 11.91 -4.85
C ASP A 167 -14.89 11.97 -6.07
N ALA A 168 -14.65 12.93 -6.97
CA ALA A 168 -15.43 13.08 -8.20
C ALA A 168 -15.39 11.83 -9.10
N ARG A 169 -14.38 10.97 -8.96
CA ARG A 169 -14.22 9.70 -9.68
C ARG A 169 -14.70 8.47 -8.90
N GLY A 170 -15.05 8.62 -7.62
CA GLY A 170 -15.26 7.47 -6.74
C GLY A 170 -14.03 6.55 -6.65
N ALA A 171 -12.84 7.15 -6.73
CA ALA A 171 -11.58 6.42 -6.88
C ALA A 171 -11.33 5.47 -5.70
N LEU A 172 -10.68 4.34 -5.98
CA LEU A 172 -10.08 3.50 -4.93
C LEU A 172 -8.81 4.18 -4.42
N ALA A 173 -8.72 4.39 -3.12
CA ALA A 173 -7.54 4.92 -2.45
C ALA A 173 -7.03 3.90 -1.44
N ILE A 174 -5.86 3.31 -1.71
CA ILE A 174 -5.22 2.34 -0.82
C ILE A 174 -4.15 3.04 -0.01
N ILE A 175 -4.29 3.01 1.30
CA ILE A 175 -3.32 3.60 2.22
C ILE A 175 -2.22 2.56 2.51
N HIS A 176 -0.96 2.98 2.44
CA HIS A 176 0.17 2.21 2.93
C HIS A 176 0.95 3.04 3.96
N PRO A 177 1.50 2.45 5.03
CA PRO A 177 2.30 3.22 5.97
C PRO A 177 3.68 3.57 5.39
N THR A 178 4.30 4.61 5.91
CA THR A 178 5.70 4.94 5.63
C THR A 178 6.39 5.33 6.94
N ALA A 179 7.67 5.67 6.91
CA ALA A 179 8.34 6.21 8.08
C ALA A 179 7.59 7.45 8.63
N PRO A 180 7.45 7.57 9.96
CA PRO A 180 6.84 8.77 10.54
C PRO A 180 7.74 9.98 10.25
N ALA A 181 7.12 11.14 10.04
CA ALA A 181 7.86 12.38 9.78
C ALA A 181 8.80 12.80 10.93
N VAL A 182 8.50 12.33 12.15
CA VAL A 182 9.33 12.50 13.34
C VAL A 182 9.36 11.17 14.08
N LEU A 183 10.57 10.63 14.26
CA LEU A 183 10.82 9.46 15.11
C LEU A 183 11.03 9.90 16.57
N VAL A 184 10.60 9.06 17.51
CA VAL A 184 10.89 9.26 18.93
C VAL A 184 12.20 8.54 19.25
N PRO A 185 13.26 9.26 19.66
CA PRO A 185 14.55 8.63 19.97
C PRO A 185 14.43 7.68 21.17
N ASP A 186 15.26 6.64 21.19
CA ASP A 186 15.38 5.65 22.27
C ASP A 186 14.10 4.80 22.52
N VAL A 187 13.12 4.84 21.62
CA VAL A 187 11.87 4.07 21.72
C VAL A 187 11.80 3.07 20.58
N CYS A 188 11.68 1.78 20.92
CA CYS A 188 11.49 0.69 19.96
C CYS A 188 12.58 0.52 18.89
N GLU A 189 13.80 1.07 19.10
CA GLU A 189 14.91 1.04 18.11
C GLU A 189 15.40 -0.37 17.72
N GLY A 190 15.08 -1.40 18.50
CA GLY A 190 15.38 -2.79 18.16
C GLY A 190 14.44 -3.43 17.14
N LEU A 191 13.41 -2.71 16.68
CA LEU A 191 12.44 -3.17 15.69
C LEU A 191 12.58 -2.34 14.41
N SER A 192 12.41 -2.97 13.25
CA SER A 192 12.30 -2.23 11.98
C SER A 192 11.02 -1.39 11.96
N LEU A 193 11.01 -0.30 11.18
CA LEU A 193 9.82 0.58 11.10
C LEU A 193 8.55 -0.17 10.69
N PRO A 194 8.58 -1.13 9.73
CA PRO A 194 7.40 -1.93 9.41
C PRO A 194 6.87 -2.79 10.55
N ALA A 195 7.75 -3.23 11.46
CA ALA A 195 7.36 -4.11 12.56
C ALA A 195 6.57 -3.39 13.68
N PHE A 196 6.74 -2.07 13.82
CA PHE A 196 6.08 -1.29 14.87
C PHE A 196 5.51 0.04 14.37
N GLU A 197 6.36 0.94 13.88
CA GLU A 197 5.99 2.32 13.54
C GLU A 197 4.87 2.39 12.50
N TYR A 198 4.83 1.47 11.53
CA TYR A 198 3.79 1.45 10.50
C TYR A 198 2.36 1.32 11.06
N PHE A 199 2.18 0.61 12.17
CA PHE A 199 0.87 0.48 12.81
C PHE A 199 0.47 1.79 13.50
N VAL A 200 1.40 2.41 14.23
CA VAL A 200 1.20 3.68 14.92
C VAL A 200 0.93 4.80 13.91
N GLU A 201 1.69 4.80 12.83
CA GLU A 201 1.62 5.77 11.75
C GLU A 201 0.29 5.68 10.98
N THR A 202 -0.22 4.47 10.73
CA THR A 202 -1.56 4.28 10.16
C THR A 202 -2.63 4.90 11.05
N THR A 203 -2.53 4.69 12.37
CA THR A 203 -3.45 5.31 13.33
C THR A 203 -3.35 6.83 13.32
N ARG A 204 -2.12 7.36 13.30
CA ARG A 204 -1.88 8.81 13.26
C ARG A 204 -2.55 9.46 12.04
N ALA A 205 -2.32 8.91 10.85
CA ALA A 205 -2.93 9.40 9.62
C ALA A 205 -4.45 9.28 9.63
N PHE A 206 -4.99 8.12 10.03
CA PHE A 206 -6.44 7.93 10.10
C PHE A 206 -7.11 8.88 11.10
N THR A 207 -6.55 9.03 12.30
CA THR A 207 -7.07 9.99 13.29
C THR A 207 -7.02 11.41 12.73
N ASN A 208 -5.93 11.79 12.05
CA ASN A 208 -5.85 13.10 11.40
C ASN A 208 -6.96 13.29 10.36
N MET A 209 -7.20 12.30 9.49
CA MET A 209 -8.28 12.33 8.50
C MET A 209 -9.66 12.49 9.15
N VAL A 210 -9.94 11.76 10.23
CA VAL A 210 -11.20 11.88 10.99
C VAL A 210 -11.36 13.27 11.58
N MET A 211 -10.33 13.80 12.24
CA MET A 211 -10.38 15.12 12.88
C MET A 211 -10.57 16.28 11.87
N HIS A 212 -10.22 16.05 10.61
CA HIS A 212 -10.41 17.00 9.50
C HIS A 212 -11.61 16.65 8.61
N ASP A 213 -12.52 15.79 9.10
CA ASP A 213 -13.75 15.38 8.42
C ASP A 213 -13.53 14.83 7.00
N THR A 214 -12.37 14.24 6.72
CA THR A 214 -11.96 13.83 5.35
C THR A 214 -13.00 12.89 4.73
N PHE A 215 -13.48 11.90 5.49
CA PHE A 215 -14.46 10.93 5.03
C PHE A 215 -15.86 11.52 4.82
N VAL A 216 -16.19 12.61 5.51
CA VAL A 216 -17.48 13.32 5.37
C VAL A 216 -17.43 14.28 4.18
N ARG A 217 -16.29 14.95 3.99
CA ARG A 217 -16.04 15.93 2.92
C ARG A 217 -15.85 15.27 1.56
N PHE A 218 -15.32 14.05 1.54
CA PHE A 218 -15.00 13.27 0.34
C PHE A 218 -15.58 11.83 0.45
N PRO A 219 -16.93 11.69 0.46
CA PRO A 219 -17.61 10.45 0.80
C PRO A 219 -17.59 9.38 -0.30
N ASN A 220 -17.25 9.74 -1.55
CA ASN A 220 -17.26 8.82 -2.68
C ASN A 220 -15.93 8.06 -2.84
N ILE A 221 -14.84 8.53 -2.21
CA ILE A 221 -13.57 7.81 -2.22
C ILE A 221 -13.73 6.47 -1.50
N ARG A 222 -13.32 5.39 -2.16
CA ARG A 222 -13.33 4.04 -1.59
C ARG A 222 -11.99 3.78 -0.92
N TRP A 223 -11.96 3.85 0.41
CA TRP A 223 -10.74 3.72 1.19
C TRP A 223 -10.41 2.28 1.55
N VAL A 224 -9.14 1.88 1.37
CA VAL A 224 -8.58 0.64 1.92
C VAL A 224 -7.51 1.02 2.93
N LEU A 225 -7.72 0.60 4.18
CA LEU A 225 -6.77 0.80 5.28
C LEU A 225 -5.92 -0.47 5.47
N PRO A 226 -4.60 -0.35 5.60
CA PRO A 226 -3.71 -1.49 5.69
C PRO A 226 -3.76 -2.09 7.10
N HIS A 227 -3.23 -3.31 7.23
CA HIS A 227 -2.98 -3.96 8.52
C HIS A 227 -4.19 -4.05 9.46
N ALA A 228 -5.40 -4.17 8.87
CA ALA A 228 -6.68 -4.26 9.57
C ALA A 228 -6.94 -3.10 10.56
N ALA A 229 -6.30 -1.94 10.34
CA ALA A 229 -6.36 -0.81 11.25
C ALA A 229 -6.10 -1.23 12.71
N ARG A 230 -5.14 -2.15 12.94
CA ARG A 230 -5.00 -2.94 14.17
C ARG A 230 -4.99 -2.13 15.47
N SER A 231 -4.46 -0.92 15.45
CA SER A 231 -4.42 0.01 16.59
C SER A 231 -5.68 0.86 16.78
N LEU A 232 -6.64 0.81 15.84
CA LEU A 232 -7.95 1.48 15.91
C LEU A 232 -9.08 0.51 16.29
N ARG A 233 -8.84 -0.81 16.30
CA ARG A 233 -9.82 -1.79 16.78
C ARG A 233 -9.98 -1.67 18.30
N CYS A 234 -10.97 -0.90 18.72
CA CYS A 234 -11.61 -1.15 20.02
C CYS A 234 -12.42 -2.46 19.90
N SER A 235 -12.19 -3.41 20.80
CA SER A 235 -13.14 -4.51 20.95
C SER A 235 -14.48 -3.91 21.40
N PRO A 236 -15.63 -4.42 20.92
CA PRO A 236 -16.89 -4.06 21.53
C PRO A 236 -16.92 -4.75 22.90
N THR A 237 -16.42 -4.10 23.94
CA THR A 237 -16.84 -4.45 25.30
C THR A 237 -18.29 -4.03 25.42
N GLY A 238 -19.19 -4.95 25.06
CA GLY A 238 -20.59 -4.86 25.40
C GLY A 238 -20.73 -4.90 26.91
N SER A 239 -20.71 -3.74 27.56
CA SER A 239 -21.41 -3.59 28.83
C SER A 239 -22.87 -3.34 28.49
N ARG A 240 -23.68 -4.39 28.54
CA ARG A 240 -25.11 -4.23 28.86
C ARG A 240 -25.15 -3.53 30.22
N ALA A 241 -25.36 -2.22 30.23
CA ALA A 241 -25.80 -1.53 31.43
C ALA A 241 -27.25 -1.94 31.68
N SER A 242 -27.44 -2.99 32.47
CA SER A 242 -28.70 -3.22 33.18
C SER A 242 -28.71 -2.32 34.41
N ARG A 243 -29.48 -1.24 34.38
CA ARG A 243 -30.36 -0.73 35.44
C ARG A 243 -31.04 0.55 34.96
#